data_AF-A0A3B9EYC9-F1
#
_entry.id   AF-A0A3B9EYC9-F1
#
_cell.length_a   1.000
_cell.length_b   1.000
_cell.length_c   1.000
_cell.angle_alpha   90.00
_cell.angle_beta   90.00
_cell.angle_gamma   90.00
#
_symmetry.space_group_name_H-M   'P 1'
#
loop_
_entity.id
_entity.type
_entity.pdbx_description
1 polymer ?
#
loop_
_entity_poly.entity_id
_entity_poly.type
_entity_poly.pdbx_seq_one_letter_code
_entity_poly.pdbx_strand_id
1 'polypeptide(L)'
;MRPIKILAVLTALFLLGFSLYKIDDHVRNDAGRPSPLPLPSTLPLDQYEDLLYSFLDKLEYEKLGWKRDKGVRNTGPFVNGQMYGVHPAVVIYYSPEVIRWLKNGREGEIPDGAMIVKVMYSAPAQRYTHSTMKELSELIHDKDAKLFDGWTVMVKDKNGSKDGWFWSYYAPGQPVDPLNKYPFDYPNSGFGNYCIRCHASAEKEFTFSSLSNIEGEPGTPISYYVDNSWQTNEFNGYEDAHEKLAKALTVGGYEAKDQKEYINEAFLQTYHQMKPVAAKDVSRFPPETYDHVISGPKGPGQFLTSDQCISCHDGQSGAFLPNMITAQGDSVVNVSPYGEWRWSMMGLAGRDPIFFAQLESEKAIHNQKNLPNTIQNLCFSCHGVMGQRQFHIDYNSPDSLFKEEIVYHSGKDGYDMTKPYNKYGALARDGISCMSCHQIIDDGKSLKEIETGKFAVSAPGEVHGPFENPPIHAMD
;
A
#
# COMPACT_ATOMS: atom_id res chain seq x y z
N MET A 1 57.80 -0.29 -48.47
CA MET A 1 56.41 -0.75 -48.77
C MET A 1 55.54 -0.48 -47.55
N ARG A 2 54.30 -0.03 -47.80
CA ARG A 2 53.35 0.59 -46.86
C ARG A 2 53.12 -0.15 -45.52
N PRO A 3 52.91 0.56 -44.40
CA PRO A 3 52.29 0.03 -43.19
C PRO A 3 50.76 0.14 -43.28
N ILE A 4 50.04 -0.89 -42.81
CA ILE A 4 48.57 -0.88 -42.70
C ILE A 4 48.18 -0.48 -41.28
N LYS A 5 47.21 0.44 -41.23
CA LYS A 5 46.71 1.23 -40.11
C LYS A 5 46.08 0.38 -38.99
N ILE A 6 46.54 0.59 -37.76
CA ILE A 6 45.74 0.37 -36.53
C ILE A 6 45.81 1.68 -35.75
N LEU A 7 44.81 2.56 -35.91
CA LEU A 7 44.52 3.61 -34.93
C LEU A 7 43.13 4.21 -35.20
N ALA A 8 42.41 4.47 -34.12
CA ALA A 8 41.16 5.24 -34.00
C ALA A 8 39.81 4.49 -34.13
N VAL A 9 39.45 3.68 -33.12
CA VAL A 9 38.05 3.43 -32.72
C VAL A 9 37.95 3.33 -31.18
N LEU A 10 38.49 4.30 -30.44
CA LEU A 10 38.44 4.27 -28.96
C LEU A 10 38.10 5.63 -28.32
N THR A 11 37.28 6.44 -29.02
CA THR A 11 36.82 7.74 -28.50
C THR A 11 35.42 8.12 -28.97
N ALA A 12 34.52 7.14 -29.13
CA ALA A 12 33.12 7.39 -29.54
C ALA A 12 32.08 6.48 -28.85
N LEU A 13 32.39 5.98 -27.65
CA LEU A 13 31.52 5.05 -26.89
C LEU A 13 31.27 5.48 -25.44
N PHE A 14 31.50 6.76 -25.10
CA PHE A 14 31.24 7.32 -23.77
C PHE A 14 30.33 8.57 -23.79
N LEU A 15 29.52 8.74 -24.85
CA LEU A 15 28.56 9.85 -25.00
C LEU A 15 27.16 9.41 -25.45
N LEU A 16 26.80 8.13 -25.24
CA LEU A 16 25.45 7.62 -25.51
C LEU A 16 24.97 6.87 -24.26
N GLY A 17 24.30 7.60 -23.37
CA GLY A 17 23.79 7.05 -22.12
C GLY A 17 22.96 8.01 -21.26
N PHE A 18 22.81 9.28 -21.66
CA PHE A 18 21.72 10.11 -21.19
C PHE A 18 20.62 10.09 -22.26
N SER A 19 19.62 9.24 -22.07
CA SER A 19 18.34 9.38 -22.75
C SER A 19 17.67 10.65 -22.21
N LEU A 20 18.11 11.81 -22.70
CA LEU A 20 17.34 13.03 -22.63
C LEU A 20 16.06 12.77 -23.42
N TYR A 21 14.96 12.57 -22.71
CA TYR A 21 13.62 12.73 -23.26
C TYR A 21 13.62 14.09 -23.97
N LYS A 22 13.66 14.09 -25.30
CA LYS A 22 13.34 15.27 -26.08
C LYS A 22 11.86 15.52 -25.86
N ILE A 23 11.56 16.33 -24.85
CA ILE A 23 10.29 17.03 -24.77
C ILE A 23 10.21 17.85 -26.06
N ASP A 24 9.21 17.54 -26.87
CA ASP A 24 8.94 18.26 -28.10
C ASP A 24 8.49 19.69 -27.74
N ASP A 25 9.42 20.64 -27.79
CA ASP A 25 9.25 22.06 -27.42
C ASP A 25 8.32 22.84 -28.38
N HIS A 26 7.68 22.17 -29.35
CA HIS A 26 6.95 22.84 -30.44
C HIS A 26 5.43 22.85 -30.36
N VAL A 27 4.83 22.51 -29.22
CA VAL A 27 3.48 22.97 -28.87
C VAL A 27 3.57 23.63 -27.51
N ARG A 28 3.24 24.93 -27.44
CA ARG A 28 2.97 25.63 -26.17
C ARG A 28 1.93 24.80 -25.42
N ASN A 29 2.36 23.95 -24.49
CA ASN A 29 1.46 23.07 -23.77
C ASN A 29 0.68 23.99 -22.82
N ASP A 30 -0.56 24.29 -23.17
CA ASP A 30 -1.50 25.09 -22.37
C ASP A 30 -1.81 24.44 -21.01
N ALA A 31 -1.28 23.25 -20.76
CA ALA A 31 -1.48 22.40 -19.60
C ALA A 31 -0.39 22.45 -18.52
N GLY A 32 0.61 23.33 -18.66
CA GLY A 32 1.67 23.51 -17.66
C GLY A 32 2.94 22.69 -17.93
N ARG A 33 3.84 22.68 -16.94
CA ARG A 33 5.15 22.00 -16.97
C ARG A 33 5.10 20.66 -16.22
N PRO A 34 5.82 19.61 -16.67
CA PRO A 34 5.91 18.34 -15.95
C PRO A 34 6.42 18.47 -14.51
N SER A 35 6.12 17.48 -13.67
CA SER A 35 6.68 17.39 -12.32
C SER A 35 8.21 17.24 -12.37
N PRO A 36 8.98 17.95 -11.51
CA PRO A 36 10.41 17.75 -11.40
C PRO A 36 10.78 16.57 -10.47
N LEU A 37 9.80 15.94 -9.81
CA LEU A 37 10.05 14.84 -8.89
C LEU A 37 10.61 13.61 -9.64
N PRO A 38 11.55 12.85 -9.03
CA PRO A 38 11.98 11.58 -9.58
C PRO A 38 10.82 10.57 -9.56
N LEU A 39 11.01 9.40 -10.20
CA LEU A 39 10.01 8.33 -10.12
C LEU A 39 10.03 7.68 -8.73
N PRO A 40 8.88 7.40 -8.10
CA PRO A 40 8.82 6.83 -6.76
C PRO A 40 9.64 5.54 -6.59
N SER A 41 9.66 4.65 -7.58
CA SER A 41 10.42 3.38 -7.53
C SER A 41 11.95 3.57 -7.53
N THR A 42 12.45 4.78 -7.75
CA THR A 42 13.89 5.07 -7.80
C THR A 42 14.48 5.49 -6.46
N LEU A 43 13.63 5.70 -5.44
CA LEU A 43 14.04 6.14 -4.10
C LEU A 43 13.43 5.23 -3.03
N PRO A 44 14.07 5.14 -1.85
CA PRO A 44 13.40 4.67 -0.64
C PRO A 44 12.13 5.49 -0.34
N LEU A 45 11.13 4.85 0.26
CA LEU A 45 9.81 5.46 0.50
C LEU A 45 9.91 6.77 1.27
N ASP A 46 10.59 6.79 2.40
CA ASP A 46 10.79 7.96 3.27
C ASP A 46 11.37 9.16 2.49
N GLN A 47 12.37 8.91 1.65
CA GLN A 47 13.00 9.95 0.83
C GLN A 47 12.06 10.47 -0.26
N TYR A 48 11.21 9.59 -0.83
CA TYR A 48 10.23 10.03 -1.82
C TYR A 48 9.09 10.81 -1.17
N GLU A 49 8.61 10.38 0.00
CA GLU A 49 7.61 11.09 0.80
C GLU A 49 8.11 12.50 1.16
N ASP A 50 9.34 12.65 1.65
CA ASP A 50 9.94 13.96 1.95
C ASP A 50 9.86 14.92 0.75
N LEU A 51 10.18 14.42 -0.46
CA LEU A 51 10.12 15.20 -1.69
C LEU A 51 8.68 15.53 -2.09
N LEU A 52 7.78 14.55 -2.03
CA LEU A 52 6.37 14.70 -2.39
C LEU A 52 5.66 15.66 -1.44
N TYR A 53 5.84 15.51 -0.13
CA TYR A 53 5.21 16.36 0.88
C TYR A 53 5.73 17.80 0.76
N SER A 54 7.04 17.98 0.51
CA SER A 54 7.59 19.31 0.23
C SER A 54 7.03 19.94 -1.05
N PHE A 55 6.78 19.14 -2.09
CA PHE A 55 6.16 19.58 -3.34
C PHE A 55 4.72 20.05 -3.10
N LEU A 56 3.95 19.32 -2.29
CA LEU A 56 2.57 19.65 -1.93
C LEU A 56 2.48 20.88 -1.04
N ASP A 57 3.28 20.96 0.02
CA ASP A 57 3.33 22.11 0.93
C ASP A 57 3.70 23.41 0.23
N LYS A 58 4.49 23.33 -0.84
CA LYS A 58 4.90 24.50 -1.62
C LYS A 58 3.95 24.82 -2.77
N LEU A 59 2.87 24.07 -2.94
CA LEU A 59 1.91 24.23 -4.05
C LEU A 59 2.61 24.24 -5.41
N GLU A 60 3.65 23.40 -5.58
CA GLU A 60 4.47 23.40 -6.80
C GLU A 60 3.64 23.08 -8.05
N TYR A 61 2.59 22.26 -7.94
CA TYR A 61 1.64 21.99 -9.02
C TYR A 61 0.96 23.27 -9.57
N GLU A 62 0.70 24.27 -8.72
CA GLU A 62 0.17 25.57 -9.17
C GLU A 62 1.23 26.40 -9.88
N LYS A 63 2.45 26.45 -9.34
CA LYS A 63 3.61 27.16 -9.93
C LYS A 63 4.05 26.54 -11.26
N LEU A 64 3.78 25.25 -11.46
CA LEU A 64 3.98 24.55 -12.72
C LEU A 64 2.89 24.84 -13.74
N GLY A 65 1.80 25.51 -13.34
CA GLY A 65 0.70 25.89 -14.22
C GLY A 65 -0.19 24.71 -14.63
N TRP A 66 -0.31 23.70 -13.77
CA TRP A 66 -1.15 22.53 -14.04
C TRP A 66 -2.62 22.94 -14.21
N LYS A 67 -3.30 22.26 -15.14
CA LYS A 67 -4.76 22.41 -15.25
C LYS A 67 -5.41 21.85 -14.01
N ARG A 68 -6.62 22.33 -13.73
CA ARG A 68 -7.42 21.92 -12.59
C ARG A 68 -8.89 21.82 -12.93
N ASP A 69 -9.64 21.30 -11.98
CA ASP A 69 -11.10 21.34 -12.01
C ASP A 69 -11.62 22.79 -12.05
N LYS A 70 -12.83 22.97 -12.60
CA LYS A 70 -13.52 24.27 -12.74
C LYS A 70 -13.70 25.01 -11.41
N GLY A 71 -13.87 24.25 -10.33
CA GLY A 71 -13.98 24.75 -8.96
C GLY A 71 -14.09 23.57 -7.99
N VAL A 72 -14.38 23.86 -6.72
CA VAL A 72 -14.59 22.81 -5.71
C VAL A 72 -15.83 21.99 -6.06
N ARG A 73 -15.74 20.67 -5.97
CA ARG A 73 -16.85 19.75 -6.25
C ARG A 73 -16.99 18.67 -5.19
N ASN A 74 -18.22 18.25 -4.94
CA ASN A 74 -18.50 17.12 -4.06
C ASN A 74 -18.15 15.81 -4.75
N THR A 75 -17.76 14.80 -3.97
CA THR A 75 -17.54 13.43 -4.46
C THR A 75 -18.68 12.46 -4.12
N GLY A 76 -19.79 12.99 -3.60
CA GLY A 76 -20.99 12.26 -3.21
C GLY A 76 -22.05 13.21 -2.62
N PRO A 77 -23.24 12.70 -2.26
CA PRO A 77 -24.29 13.48 -1.63
C PRO A 77 -23.90 14.02 -0.25
N PHE A 78 -24.51 15.14 0.16
CA PHE A 78 -24.40 15.69 1.51
C PHE A 78 -25.79 15.85 2.13
N VAL A 79 -26.07 15.09 3.20
CA VAL A 79 -27.40 15.01 3.82
C VAL A 79 -27.26 14.98 5.34
N ASN A 80 -28.04 15.79 6.05
CA ASN A 80 -28.08 15.84 7.52
C ASN A 80 -26.69 16.00 8.19
N GLY A 81 -25.86 16.91 7.67
CA GLY A 81 -24.53 17.21 8.18
C GLY A 81 -23.47 16.19 7.75
N GLN A 82 -23.84 15.18 6.96
CA GLN A 82 -22.96 14.07 6.59
C GLN A 82 -22.68 14.03 5.10
N MET A 83 -21.41 13.86 4.76
CA MET A 83 -20.94 13.58 3.40
C MET A 83 -20.97 12.07 3.15
N TYR A 84 -21.57 11.66 2.03
CA TYR A 84 -21.69 10.27 1.58
C TYR A 84 -20.78 9.95 0.37
N GLY A 85 -19.83 10.83 0.08
CA GLY A 85 -18.72 10.55 -0.84
C GLY A 85 -17.56 9.88 -0.13
N VAL A 86 -16.75 9.15 -0.90
CA VAL A 86 -15.50 8.51 -0.41
C VAL A 86 -14.49 9.55 0.05
N HIS A 87 -14.49 10.73 -0.58
CA HIS A 87 -13.66 11.86 -0.21
C HIS A 87 -14.54 13.04 0.22
N PRO A 88 -13.97 14.11 0.81
CA PRO A 88 -14.64 15.39 1.01
C PRO A 88 -15.00 16.10 -0.30
N ALA A 89 -15.23 17.42 -0.21
CA ALA A 89 -15.20 18.31 -1.35
C ALA A 89 -13.76 18.49 -1.86
N VAL A 90 -13.58 18.57 -3.18
CA VAL A 90 -12.23 18.50 -3.78
C VAL A 90 -12.03 19.47 -4.94
N VAL A 91 -10.77 19.83 -5.18
CA VAL A 91 -10.27 20.36 -6.45
C VAL A 91 -9.16 19.44 -6.92
N ILE A 92 -9.25 18.92 -8.14
CA ILE A 92 -8.19 18.10 -8.72
C ILE A 92 -7.32 18.92 -9.67
N TYR A 93 -6.01 18.75 -9.59
CA TYR A 93 -4.99 19.27 -10.48
C TYR A 93 -4.35 18.14 -11.27
N TYR A 94 -4.06 18.40 -12.54
CA TYR A 94 -3.61 17.42 -13.51
C TYR A 94 -2.31 17.89 -14.16
N SER A 95 -1.27 17.07 -14.07
CA SER A 95 -0.04 17.24 -14.85
C SER A 95 -0.31 17.28 -16.36
N PRO A 96 0.56 17.92 -17.16
CA PRO A 96 0.35 18.06 -18.60
C PRO A 96 0.21 16.73 -19.35
N GLU A 97 0.85 15.67 -18.86
CA GLU A 97 0.75 14.31 -19.37
C GLU A 97 -0.68 13.76 -19.26
N VAL A 98 -1.32 13.94 -18.09
CA VAL A 98 -2.70 13.50 -17.85
C VAL A 98 -3.67 14.28 -18.73
N ILE A 99 -3.48 15.59 -18.86
CA ILE A 99 -4.31 16.42 -19.76
C ILE A 99 -4.19 15.97 -21.21
N ARG A 100 -2.98 15.64 -21.67
CA ARG A 100 -2.78 15.13 -23.03
C ARG A 100 -3.51 13.80 -23.24
N TRP A 101 -3.41 12.88 -22.28
CA TRP A 101 -4.13 11.60 -22.33
C TRP A 101 -5.65 11.77 -22.34
N LEU A 102 -6.19 12.67 -21.49
CA LEU A 102 -7.61 13.00 -21.47
C LEU A 102 -8.09 13.59 -22.81
N LYS A 103 -7.33 14.55 -23.38
CA LYS A 103 -7.60 15.15 -24.70
C LYS A 103 -7.50 14.14 -25.85
N ASN A 104 -6.69 13.10 -25.66
CA ASN A 104 -6.58 11.97 -26.58
C ASN A 104 -7.68 10.90 -26.35
N GLY A 105 -8.84 11.26 -25.80
CA GLY A 105 -9.96 10.34 -25.63
C GLY A 105 -9.70 9.22 -24.61
N ARG A 106 -8.74 9.40 -23.68
CA ARG A 106 -8.33 8.37 -22.72
C ARG A 106 -7.81 7.11 -23.43
N GLU A 107 -7.13 7.27 -24.56
CA GLU A 107 -6.51 6.18 -25.31
C GLU A 107 -5.02 6.06 -25.00
N GLY A 108 -4.54 4.81 -24.97
CA GLY A 108 -3.17 4.48 -24.59
C GLY A 108 -2.92 4.60 -23.10
N GLU A 109 -1.65 4.49 -22.74
CA GLU A 109 -1.21 4.56 -21.35
C GLU A 109 -0.87 5.99 -20.93
N ILE A 110 -1.08 6.29 -19.64
CA ILE A 110 -0.53 7.49 -19.03
C ILE A 110 0.98 7.26 -18.81
N PRO A 111 1.87 8.18 -19.24
CA PRO A 111 3.32 7.98 -19.11
C PRO A 111 3.81 8.12 -17.67
N ASP A 112 4.93 7.46 -17.35
CA ASP A 112 5.60 7.57 -16.04
C ASP A 112 5.93 9.04 -15.69
N GLY A 113 5.82 9.38 -14.40
CA GLY A 113 6.00 10.73 -13.87
C GLY A 113 4.76 11.61 -13.97
N ALA A 114 3.73 11.20 -14.72
CA ALA A 114 2.43 11.84 -14.70
C ALA A 114 1.83 11.78 -13.29
N MET A 115 1.16 12.86 -12.90
CA MET A 115 0.63 13.03 -11.55
C MET A 115 -0.75 13.67 -11.56
N ILE A 116 -1.58 13.23 -10.61
CA ILE A 116 -2.88 13.82 -10.29
C ILE A 116 -2.86 14.18 -8.80
N VAL A 117 -3.09 15.45 -8.49
CA VAL A 117 -3.14 15.97 -7.12
C VAL A 117 -4.58 16.33 -6.79
N LYS A 118 -5.14 15.69 -5.76
CA LYS A 118 -6.47 15.99 -5.24
C LYS A 118 -6.31 16.81 -3.97
N VAL A 119 -6.72 18.07 -4.02
CA VAL A 119 -6.76 18.98 -2.87
C VAL A 119 -8.12 18.84 -2.21
N MET A 120 -8.13 18.53 -0.92
CA MET A 120 -9.34 18.19 -0.17
C MET A 120 -9.74 19.31 0.79
N TYR A 121 -11.02 19.68 0.79
CA TYR A 121 -11.58 20.74 1.61
C TYR A 121 -12.83 20.26 2.34
N SER A 122 -13.06 20.78 3.55
CA SER A 122 -14.23 20.41 4.36
C SER A 122 -15.52 20.52 3.55
N ALA A 123 -16.27 19.42 3.49
CA ALA A 123 -17.52 19.33 2.75
C ALA A 123 -18.63 20.22 3.35
N PRO A 124 -19.63 20.64 2.55
CA PRO A 124 -19.75 20.40 1.12
C PRO A 124 -19.11 21.51 0.26
N ALA A 125 -18.95 21.23 -1.03
CA ALA A 125 -18.38 22.16 -2.01
C ALA A 125 -19.13 23.51 -2.11
N GLN A 126 -20.42 23.53 -1.74
CA GLN A 126 -21.28 24.72 -1.72
C GLN A 126 -20.74 25.83 -0.81
N ARG A 127 -19.89 25.51 0.18
CA ARG A 127 -19.22 26.50 1.03
C ARG A 127 -18.30 27.44 0.22
N TYR A 128 -17.84 27.00 -0.95
CA TYR A 128 -16.78 27.65 -1.72
C TYR A 128 -17.24 28.23 -3.06
N THR A 129 -18.56 28.31 -3.31
CA THR A 129 -19.10 28.78 -4.61
C THR A 129 -18.72 30.22 -4.95
N HIS A 130 -18.34 31.01 -3.94
CA HIS A 130 -17.93 32.41 -4.08
C HIS A 130 -16.43 32.60 -3.88
N SER A 131 -15.69 31.53 -3.59
CA SER A 131 -14.25 31.58 -3.41
C SER A 131 -13.54 31.55 -4.76
N THR A 132 -12.59 32.46 -4.94
CA THR A 132 -11.60 32.39 -6.00
C THR A 132 -10.59 31.28 -5.70
N MET A 133 -9.91 30.78 -6.73
CA MET A 133 -8.87 29.79 -6.51
C MET A 133 -7.73 30.31 -5.63
N LYS A 134 -7.40 31.59 -5.74
CA LYS A 134 -6.37 32.19 -4.90
C LYS A 134 -6.73 32.11 -3.42
N GLU A 135 -7.99 32.42 -3.07
CA GLU A 135 -8.49 32.30 -1.70
C GLU A 135 -8.47 30.83 -1.22
N LEU A 136 -8.81 29.88 -2.10
CA LEU A 136 -8.72 28.44 -1.77
C LEU A 136 -7.27 27.99 -1.52
N SER A 137 -6.31 28.42 -2.33
CA SER A 137 -4.89 28.13 -2.11
C SER A 137 -4.37 28.75 -0.81
N GLU A 138 -4.88 29.92 -0.41
CA GLU A 138 -4.55 30.56 0.88
C GLU A 138 -5.07 29.74 2.08
N LEU A 139 -6.23 29.07 1.95
CA LEU A 139 -6.78 28.19 3.02
C LEU A 139 -5.86 27.01 3.37
N ILE A 140 -5.04 26.54 2.43
CA ILE A 140 -4.11 25.43 2.67
C ILE A 140 -3.09 25.76 3.77
N HIS A 141 -2.71 27.03 3.88
CA HIS A 141 -1.76 27.51 4.88
C HIS A 141 -2.45 28.15 6.10
N ASP A 142 -3.78 28.28 6.06
CA ASP A 142 -4.58 28.79 7.16
C ASP A 142 -4.98 27.65 8.11
N LYS A 143 -4.14 27.45 9.13
CA LYS A 143 -4.36 26.43 10.16
C LYS A 143 -5.59 26.71 11.04
N ASP A 144 -6.04 27.97 11.11
CA ASP A 144 -7.15 28.37 11.96
C ASP A 144 -8.50 28.17 11.27
N ALA A 145 -8.53 28.25 9.92
CA ALA A 145 -9.74 28.05 9.14
C ALA A 145 -10.35 26.64 9.30
N LYS A 146 -9.52 25.60 9.47
CA LYS A 146 -9.95 24.19 9.52
C LYS A 146 -10.86 23.78 8.35
N LEU A 147 -10.60 24.36 7.17
CA LEU A 147 -11.34 24.08 5.93
C LEU A 147 -10.53 23.24 4.94
N PHE A 148 -9.27 22.95 5.25
CA PHE A 148 -8.38 22.15 4.43
C PHE A 148 -8.11 20.79 5.09
N ASP A 149 -8.38 19.70 4.36
CA ASP A 149 -8.35 18.33 4.88
C ASP A 149 -7.11 17.55 4.39
N GLY A 150 -6.24 18.18 3.60
CA GLY A 150 -5.02 17.58 3.06
C GLY A 150 -5.08 17.28 1.56
N TRP A 151 -4.16 16.44 1.10
CA TRP A 151 -4.06 15.96 -0.26
C TRP A 151 -4.21 14.45 -0.34
N THR A 152 -4.77 13.98 -1.45
CA THR A 152 -4.42 12.65 -1.96
C THR A 152 -3.78 12.77 -3.34
N VAL A 153 -2.77 11.95 -3.60
CA VAL A 153 -1.97 12.04 -4.81
C VAL A 153 -1.80 10.65 -5.41
N MET A 154 -1.81 10.59 -6.74
CA MET A 154 -1.36 9.44 -7.49
C MET A 154 -0.27 9.84 -8.49
N VAL A 155 0.83 9.08 -8.51
CA VAL A 155 1.98 9.29 -9.39
C VAL A 155 2.23 8.05 -10.23
N LYS A 156 2.26 8.19 -11.55
CA LYS A 156 2.46 7.08 -12.47
C LYS A 156 3.91 6.60 -12.41
N ASP A 157 4.08 5.33 -12.10
CA ASP A 157 5.36 4.64 -12.16
C ASP A 157 5.11 3.14 -12.37
N LYS A 158 5.15 2.73 -13.63
CA LYS A 158 4.88 1.35 -14.05
C LYS A 158 5.90 0.34 -13.56
N ASN A 159 7.02 0.76 -12.98
CA ASN A 159 8.03 -0.18 -12.46
C ASN A 159 7.76 -0.54 -11.00
N GLY A 160 6.95 0.23 -10.28
CA GLY A 160 6.69 0.01 -8.86
C GLY A 160 5.65 -1.07 -8.58
N SER A 161 4.59 -1.16 -9.37
CA SER A 161 3.46 -2.08 -9.15
C SER A 161 2.72 -2.45 -10.43
N LYS A 162 1.81 -3.43 -10.33
CA LYS A 162 0.98 -3.89 -11.44
C LYS A 162 0.01 -2.82 -11.97
N ASP A 163 -0.62 -2.03 -11.09
CA ASP A 163 -1.47 -0.89 -11.47
C ASP A 163 -0.63 0.29 -12.00
N GLY A 164 0.66 0.31 -11.67
CA GLY A 164 1.63 1.30 -12.12
C GLY A 164 1.42 2.67 -11.48
N TRP A 165 0.81 2.71 -10.29
CA TRP A 165 0.55 3.94 -9.54
C TRP A 165 1.12 3.86 -8.13
N PHE A 166 1.85 4.90 -7.76
CA PHE A 166 2.15 5.23 -6.38
C PHE A 166 1.01 6.06 -5.82
N TRP A 167 0.52 5.72 -4.63
CA TRP A 167 -0.61 6.36 -3.96
C TRP A 167 -0.14 7.06 -2.70
N SER A 168 -0.76 8.18 -2.33
CA SER A 168 -0.40 8.93 -1.12
C SER A 168 -1.57 9.71 -0.55
N TYR A 169 -1.70 9.71 0.77
CA TYR A 169 -2.42 10.71 1.56
C TYR A 169 -1.43 11.56 2.36
N TYR A 170 -1.64 12.87 2.41
CA TYR A 170 -0.78 13.79 3.16
C TYR A 170 -1.60 14.97 3.72
N ALA A 171 -1.52 15.20 5.02
CA ALA A 171 -1.97 16.45 5.65
C ALA A 171 -0.76 17.35 6.01
N PRO A 172 -0.87 18.69 5.91
CA PRO A 172 0.25 19.60 6.20
C PRO A 172 0.94 19.33 7.54
N GLY A 173 2.25 19.14 7.49
CA GLY A 173 3.08 18.91 8.67
C GLY A 173 3.02 17.48 9.21
N GLN A 174 2.33 16.56 8.52
CA GLN A 174 2.45 15.13 8.77
C GLN A 174 3.91 14.69 8.48
N PRO A 175 4.56 13.93 9.38
CA PRO A 175 5.87 13.37 9.08
C PRO A 175 5.77 12.27 8.02
N VAL A 176 6.89 11.91 7.39
CA VAL A 176 7.03 10.66 6.63
C VAL A 176 6.63 9.46 7.48
N ASP A 177 6.13 8.40 6.84
CA ASP A 177 5.56 7.26 7.55
C ASP A 177 6.62 6.61 8.47
N PRO A 178 6.41 6.57 9.80
CA PRO A 178 7.41 6.06 10.72
C PRO A 178 7.29 4.54 10.83
N LEU A 179 7.59 3.82 9.73
CA LEU A 179 7.33 2.39 9.59
C LEU A 179 7.94 1.52 10.71
N ASN A 180 9.02 1.96 11.34
CA ASN A 180 9.68 1.25 12.45
C ASN A 180 9.19 1.62 13.85
N LYS A 181 8.14 2.43 13.96
CA LYS A 181 7.67 2.98 15.23
C LYS A 181 6.24 2.54 15.52
N TYR A 182 6.00 2.09 16.75
CA TYR A 182 4.65 1.85 17.27
C TYR A 182 3.79 3.12 17.08
N PRO A 183 2.53 3.00 16.64
CA PRO A 183 1.72 1.77 16.55
C PRO A 183 1.88 0.92 15.27
N PHE A 184 2.86 1.21 14.41
CA PHE A 184 3.10 0.48 13.15
C PHE A 184 1.90 0.57 12.21
N ASP A 185 1.39 1.80 12.03
CA ASP A 185 0.24 2.07 11.18
C ASP A 185 0.48 1.67 9.73
N TYR A 186 -0.59 1.28 9.05
CA TYR A 186 -0.55 1.07 7.61
C TYR A 186 -0.06 2.35 6.91
N PRO A 187 0.87 2.25 5.95
CA PRO A 187 1.47 3.44 5.34
C PRO A 187 0.44 4.30 4.59
N ASN A 188 0.55 5.61 4.75
CA ASN A 188 -0.24 6.59 4.01
C ASN A 188 0.19 6.68 2.55
N SER A 189 1.45 6.33 2.26
CA SER A 189 2.02 6.38 0.92
C SER A 189 2.65 5.07 0.50
N GLY A 190 2.50 4.69 -0.77
CA GLY A 190 3.14 3.49 -1.29
C GLY A 190 2.53 2.96 -2.58
N PHE A 191 3.19 1.93 -3.11
CA PHE A 191 2.63 1.08 -4.16
C PHE A 191 1.70 0.04 -3.53
N GLY A 192 0.72 -0.49 -4.27
CA GLY A 192 -0.18 -1.52 -3.71
C GLY A 192 -0.98 -1.05 -2.48
N ASN A 193 -1.19 0.27 -2.35
CA ASN A 193 -1.83 0.89 -1.20
C ASN A 193 -3.37 0.71 -1.27
N TYR A 194 -4.07 0.91 -0.15
CA TYR A 194 -5.51 0.67 -0.02
C TYR A 194 -6.40 1.45 -1.00
N CYS A 195 -5.88 2.50 -1.63
CA CYS A 195 -6.58 3.29 -2.64
C CYS A 195 -7.08 2.44 -3.82
N ILE A 196 -6.36 1.37 -4.15
CA ILE A 196 -6.69 0.44 -5.25
C ILE A 196 -8.10 -0.15 -5.07
N ARG A 197 -8.59 -0.33 -3.84
CA ARG A 197 -9.95 -0.82 -3.51
C ARG A 197 -11.03 -0.21 -4.39
N CYS A 198 -10.99 1.12 -4.51
CA CYS A 198 -12.00 1.86 -5.27
C CYS A 198 -11.48 2.20 -6.67
N HIS A 199 -10.20 2.54 -6.79
CA HIS A 199 -9.62 3.00 -8.04
C HIS A 199 -9.54 1.91 -9.11
N ALA A 200 -9.48 0.63 -8.74
CA ALA A 200 -9.50 -0.47 -9.69
C ALA A 200 -10.85 -0.64 -10.41
N SER A 201 -11.93 -0.05 -9.90
CA SER A 201 -13.22 -0.01 -10.62
C SER A 201 -13.28 1.05 -11.73
N ALA A 202 -12.26 1.88 -11.88
CA ALA A 202 -12.22 2.88 -12.94
C ALA A 202 -12.04 2.20 -14.30
N GLU A 203 -12.81 2.66 -15.30
CA GLU A 203 -12.79 2.12 -16.67
C GLU A 203 -11.40 2.05 -17.29
N LYS A 204 -10.53 3.03 -16.99
CA LYS A 204 -9.17 3.13 -17.53
C LYS A 204 -8.21 3.76 -16.54
N GLU A 205 -6.99 3.25 -16.49
CA GLU A 205 -5.84 3.87 -15.81
C GLU A 205 -6.07 4.18 -14.33
N PHE A 206 -6.93 3.39 -13.66
CA PHE A 206 -7.22 3.52 -12.22
C PHE A 206 -7.64 4.95 -11.82
N THR A 207 -8.24 5.73 -12.73
CA THR A 207 -8.61 7.13 -12.46
C THR A 207 -10.00 7.49 -12.99
N PHE A 208 -10.73 8.27 -12.20
CA PHE A 208 -12.05 8.82 -12.54
C PHE A 208 -11.97 10.20 -13.20
N SER A 209 -10.79 10.56 -13.73
CA SER A 209 -10.54 11.87 -14.36
C SER A 209 -11.36 12.03 -15.64
N SER A 210 -11.90 13.22 -15.86
CA SER A 210 -12.72 13.56 -17.03
C SER A 210 -12.50 15.02 -17.45
N LEU A 211 -12.46 15.27 -18.77
CA LEU A 211 -12.40 16.62 -19.34
C LEU A 211 -13.55 17.50 -18.88
N SER A 212 -14.74 16.93 -18.62
CA SER A 212 -15.91 17.68 -18.15
C SER A 212 -15.68 18.42 -16.83
N ASN A 213 -14.70 17.97 -16.04
CA ASN A 213 -14.36 18.58 -14.77
C ASN A 213 -13.41 19.77 -14.92
N ILE A 214 -12.64 19.85 -16.02
CA ILE A 214 -11.45 20.71 -16.14
C ILE A 214 -11.81 22.11 -16.64
N GLU A 215 -11.19 23.13 -16.05
CA GLU A 215 -11.35 24.52 -16.48
C GLU A 215 -10.90 24.73 -17.93
N GLY A 216 -11.75 25.40 -18.71
CA GLY A 216 -11.53 25.66 -20.14
C GLY A 216 -12.01 24.55 -21.08
N GLU A 217 -12.35 23.36 -20.55
CA GLU A 217 -12.87 22.23 -21.33
C GLU A 217 -14.42 22.20 -21.34
N PRO A 218 -15.04 21.64 -22.40
CA PRO A 218 -16.49 21.55 -22.49
C PRO A 218 -17.09 20.55 -21.48
N GLY A 219 -18.39 20.69 -21.20
CA GLY A 219 -19.13 19.81 -20.28
C GLY A 219 -19.27 20.38 -18.87
N THR A 220 -19.95 19.63 -18.00
CA THR A 220 -20.22 20.02 -16.60
C THR A 220 -19.82 18.89 -15.68
N PRO A 221 -19.21 19.17 -14.51
CA PRO A 221 -18.97 18.16 -13.50
C PRO A 221 -20.27 17.47 -13.07
N ILE A 222 -20.16 16.21 -12.64
CA ILE A 222 -21.28 15.50 -12.00
C ILE A 222 -21.64 16.24 -10.70
N SER A 223 -22.93 16.43 -10.48
CA SER A 223 -23.47 17.06 -9.27
C SER A 223 -24.21 16.04 -8.42
N TYR A 224 -24.10 16.21 -7.10
CA TYR A 224 -24.79 15.38 -6.11
C TYR A 224 -25.80 16.20 -5.32
N TYR A 225 -26.79 15.54 -4.74
CA TYR A 225 -27.75 16.18 -3.84
C TYR A 225 -27.05 16.71 -2.59
N VAL A 226 -27.34 17.97 -2.24
CA VAL A 226 -26.84 18.65 -1.05
C VAL A 226 -28.00 19.38 -0.41
N ASP A 227 -28.33 19.04 0.84
CA ASP A 227 -29.33 19.78 1.61
C ASP A 227 -28.73 21.03 2.30
N ASN A 228 -29.52 21.74 3.10
CA ASN A 228 -29.09 22.96 3.78
C ASN A 228 -28.51 22.72 5.18
N SER A 229 -28.28 21.47 5.59
CA SER A 229 -27.79 21.15 6.95
C SER A 229 -26.37 21.67 7.24
N TRP A 230 -25.59 22.01 6.21
CA TRP A 230 -24.27 22.65 6.37
C TRP A 230 -24.34 24.15 6.73
N GLN A 231 -25.52 24.77 6.61
CA GLN A 231 -25.73 26.19 6.92
C GLN A 231 -26.04 26.44 8.41
N THR A 232 -26.21 25.38 9.21
CA THR A 232 -26.47 25.49 10.64
C THR A 232 -25.18 25.39 11.45
N ASN A 233 -25.13 26.03 12.62
CA ASN A 233 -23.97 26.03 13.52
C ASN A 233 -23.71 24.68 14.22
N GLU A 234 -24.52 23.65 13.95
CA GLU A 234 -24.38 22.29 14.52
C GLU A 234 -23.54 21.36 13.63
N PHE A 235 -22.72 21.90 12.73
CA PHE A 235 -21.78 21.11 11.96
C PHE A 235 -20.66 20.60 12.87
N ASN A 236 -20.88 19.42 13.47
CA ASN A 236 -19.80 18.61 14.02
C ASN A 236 -18.93 18.21 12.82
N GLY A 237 -17.70 18.73 12.75
CA GLY A 237 -16.82 18.65 11.58
C GLY A 237 -16.84 17.33 10.82
N TYR A 238 -16.65 17.40 9.50
CA TYR A 238 -16.42 16.23 8.68
C TYR A 238 -15.02 15.69 8.96
N GLU A 239 -14.94 14.38 9.16
CA GLU A 239 -13.69 13.64 9.21
C GLU A 239 -13.63 12.80 7.93
N ASP A 240 -12.62 13.06 7.11
CA ASP A 240 -12.42 12.38 5.82
C ASP A 240 -12.28 10.87 6.00
N ALA A 241 -12.65 10.09 4.97
CA ALA A 241 -12.57 8.64 5.06
C ALA A 241 -11.14 8.13 5.21
N HIS A 242 -10.12 8.84 4.70
CA HIS A 242 -8.70 8.54 4.90
C HIS A 242 -8.30 8.93 6.31
N GLU A 243 -8.77 10.05 6.85
CA GLU A 243 -8.54 10.40 8.26
C GLU A 243 -9.21 9.38 9.20
N LYS A 244 -10.43 8.93 8.90
CA LYS A 244 -11.12 7.85 9.63
C LYS A 244 -10.41 6.53 9.49
N LEU A 245 -9.96 6.17 8.29
CA LEU A 245 -9.23 4.92 8.05
C LEU A 245 -7.88 4.98 8.77
N ALA A 246 -7.12 6.06 8.63
CA ALA A 246 -5.89 6.30 9.36
C ALA A 246 -6.13 6.23 10.87
N LYS A 247 -7.21 6.82 11.39
CA LYS A 247 -7.57 6.74 12.82
C LYS A 247 -8.10 5.39 13.27
N ALA A 248 -8.79 4.65 12.42
CA ALA A 248 -9.29 3.31 12.71
C ALA A 248 -8.15 2.27 12.66
N LEU A 249 -7.15 2.51 11.79
CA LEU A 249 -5.92 1.73 11.69
C LEU A 249 -4.91 2.13 12.76
N THR A 250 -4.91 3.40 13.22
CA THR A 250 -4.23 3.74 14.47
C THR A 250 -4.97 3.04 15.58
N VAL A 251 -4.34 2.04 16.17
CA VAL A 251 -4.89 1.31 17.32
C VAL A 251 -5.22 2.35 18.39
N GLY A 252 -6.50 2.72 18.48
CA GLY A 252 -6.94 3.86 19.24
C GLY A 252 -6.46 3.77 20.67
N GLY A 253 -5.58 4.68 21.08
CA GLY A 253 -5.36 5.06 22.46
C GLY A 253 -5.07 3.93 23.46
N TYR A 254 -4.65 2.74 23.03
CA TYR A 254 -3.81 1.92 23.89
C TYR A 254 -2.47 2.66 23.95
N GLU A 255 -2.42 3.70 24.77
CA GLU A 255 -1.24 3.86 25.62
C GLU A 255 -1.02 2.45 26.15
N ALA A 256 0.07 1.81 25.73
CA ALA A 256 0.58 0.66 26.44
C ALA A 256 0.68 1.18 27.87
N LYS A 257 -0.34 0.92 28.70
CA LYS A 257 -0.37 1.31 30.10
C LYS A 257 1.00 0.97 30.56
N ASP A 258 1.78 1.97 30.98
CA ASP A 258 3.16 1.80 31.45
C ASP A 258 3.18 0.46 32.15
N GLN A 259 3.63 -0.58 31.43
CA GLN A 259 3.40 -1.94 31.89
C GLN A 259 4.41 -1.98 33.01
N LYS A 260 3.95 -1.65 34.23
CA LYS A 260 4.78 -1.67 35.43
C LYS A 260 5.54 -2.96 35.29
N GLU A 261 6.85 -2.85 35.08
CA GLU A 261 7.69 -3.98 34.71
C GLU A 261 7.41 -5.08 35.73
N TYR A 262 6.57 -6.02 35.33
CA TYR A 262 6.06 -7.04 36.22
C TYR A 262 6.92 -8.24 35.97
N ILE A 263 7.98 -8.33 36.75
CA ILE A 263 8.82 -9.50 36.79
C ILE A 263 8.13 -10.50 37.72
N ASN A 264 7.68 -11.62 37.14
CA ASN A 264 7.13 -12.71 37.93
C ASN A 264 8.27 -13.46 38.62
N GLU A 265 8.56 -13.10 39.87
CA GLU A 265 9.63 -13.74 40.68
C GLU A 265 9.45 -15.26 40.82
N ALA A 266 8.21 -15.75 40.92
CA ALA A 266 7.95 -17.18 40.99
C ALA A 266 8.32 -17.89 39.69
N PHE A 267 8.11 -17.26 38.53
CA PHE A 267 8.57 -17.76 37.23
C PHE A 267 10.10 -17.84 37.19
N LEU A 268 10.81 -16.79 37.61
CA LEU A 268 12.27 -16.79 37.64
C LEU A 268 12.84 -17.86 38.58
N GLN A 269 12.22 -18.06 39.75
CA GLN A 269 12.60 -19.12 40.69
C GLN A 269 12.34 -20.52 40.11
N THR A 270 11.19 -20.70 39.45
CA THR A 270 10.82 -21.98 38.81
C THR A 270 11.83 -22.35 37.72
N TYR A 271 12.32 -21.36 36.97
CA TYR A 271 13.24 -21.55 35.85
C TYR A 271 14.65 -20.99 36.11
N HIS A 272 15.13 -21.09 37.34
CA HIS A 272 16.43 -20.54 37.78
C HIS A 272 17.65 -21.08 37.01
N GLN A 273 17.51 -22.23 36.34
CA GLN A 273 18.51 -22.82 35.45
C GLN A 273 18.67 -22.06 34.12
N MET A 274 17.69 -21.24 33.73
CA MET A 274 17.76 -20.42 32.52
C MET A 274 18.50 -19.13 32.83
N LYS A 275 19.54 -18.82 32.05
CA LYS A 275 20.27 -17.56 32.20
C LYS A 275 19.39 -16.41 31.71
N PRO A 276 19.26 -15.30 32.47
CA PRO A 276 18.62 -14.10 31.98
C PRO A 276 19.29 -13.60 30.70
N VAL A 277 18.47 -13.19 29.72
CA VAL A 277 18.93 -12.57 28.47
C VAL A 277 18.60 -11.08 28.55
N ALA A 278 19.53 -10.21 28.17
CA ALA A 278 19.23 -8.79 28.16
C ALA A 278 18.28 -8.46 27.00
N ALA A 279 17.36 -7.51 27.20
CA ALA A 279 16.35 -7.15 26.17
C ALA A 279 16.94 -6.70 24.82
N LYS A 280 18.21 -6.24 24.81
CA LYS A 280 18.95 -5.87 23.60
C LYS A 280 19.50 -7.07 22.81
N ASP A 281 19.64 -8.22 23.48
CA ASP A 281 20.17 -9.45 22.90
C ASP A 281 19.03 -10.33 22.35
N VAL A 282 17.77 -9.93 22.55
CA VAL A 282 16.58 -10.59 21.98
C VAL A 282 16.38 -10.09 20.55
N SER A 283 16.37 -11.03 19.60
CA SER A 283 16.02 -10.75 18.20
C SER A 283 14.60 -10.18 18.11
N ARG A 284 14.46 -9.03 17.46
CA ARG A 284 13.16 -8.39 17.25
C ARG A 284 12.72 -8.63 15.82
N PHE A 285 11.48 -9.08 15.64
CA PHE A 285 10.91 -9.15 14.31
C PHE A 285 10.80 -7.75 13.71
N PRO A 286 10.99 -7.63 12.38
CA PRO A 286 10.52 -6.46 11.66
C PRO A 286 9.04 -6.20 11.97
N PRO A 287 8.63 -4.93 12.14
CA PRO A 287 7.23 -4.52 12.19
C PRO A 287 6.38 -5.04 11.02
N GLU A 288 5.06 -5.12 11.23
CA GLU A 288 4.09 -5.54 10.21
C GLU A 288 4.03 -4.60 9.01
N THR A 289 4.33 -3.32 9.21
CA THR A 289 4.45 -2.32 8.12
C THR A 289 5.44 -2.71 7.02
N TYR A 290 6.36 -3.63 7.32
CA TYR A 290 7.32 -4.18 6.38
C TYR A 290 6.89 -5.51 5.75
N ASP A 291 5.73 -6.03 6.12
CA ASP A 291 5.13 -7.22 5.53
C ASP A 291 4.27 -6.81 4.32
N HIS A 292 4.92 -6.21 3.33
CA HIS A 292 4.26 -5.54 2.20
C HIS A 292 4.80 -6.06 0.86
N VAL A 293 4.33 -7.23 0.46
CA VAL A 293 4.65 -7.88 -0.81
C VAL A 293 3.47 -7.74 -1.75
N ILE A 294 3.66 -6.88 -2.75
CA ILE A 294 2.62 -6.45 -3.69
C ILE A 294 2.75 -7.13 -5.06
N SER A 295 1.72 -6.97 -5.89
CA SER A 295 1.78 -7.37 -7.29
C SER A 295 2.76 -6.48 -8.06
N GLY A 296 3.82 -7.08 -8.59
CA GLY A 296 4.87 -6.37 -9.30
C GLY A 296 4.45 -5.91 -10.70
N PRO A 297 5.30 -5.12 -11.39
CA PRO A 297 4.98 -4.54 -12.69
C PRO A 297 4.73 -5.58 -13.80
N LYS A 298 5.26 -6.80 -13.64
CA LYS A 298 5.08 -7.92 -14.57
C LYS A 298 3.91 -8.82 -14.21
N GLY A 299 3.13 -8.49 -13.19
CA GLY A 299 2.08 -9.33 -12.62
C GLY A 299 2.40 -9.80 -11.20
N PRO A 300 1.45 -10.54 -10.60
CA PRO A 300 1.61 -11.05 -9.25
C PRO A 300 2.74 -12.08 -9.19
N GLY A 301 3.46 -12.09 -8.06
CA GLY A 301 4.28 -13.24 -7.68
C GLY A 301 3.40 -14.45 -7.35
N GLN A 302 4.00 -15.56 -6.93
CA GLN A 302 3.21 -16.70 -6.45
C GLN A 302 2.35 -16.28 -5.25
N PHE A 303 2.95 -15.54 -4.32
CA PHE A 303 2.30 -15.08 -3.10
C PHE A 303 2.45 -13.57 -2.92
N LEU A 304 1.41 -12.95 -2.38
CA LEU A 304 1.32 -11.58 -1.89
C LEU A 304 0.96 -11.63 -0.40
N THR A 305 1.27 -10.57 0.34
CA THR A 305 0.87 -10.44 1.76
C THR A 305 -0.59 -10.03 1.90
N SER A 306 -1.17 -10.36 3.06
CA SER A 306 -2.59 -10.16 3.36
C SER A 306 -3.03 -8.69 3.36
N ASP A 307 -2.07 -7.77 3.55
CA ASP A 307 -2.26 -6.32 3.47
C ASP A 307 -2.82 -5.87 2.09
N GLN A 308 -2.59 -6.67 1.04
CA GLN A 308 -3.13 -6.47 -0.31
C GLN A 308 -4.62 -6.86 -0.44
N CYS A 309 -5.16 -7.59 0.53
CA CYS A 309 -6.56 -8.03 0.55
C CYS A 309 -7.44 -7.14 1.44
N ILE A 310 -6.85 -6.43 2.42
CA ILE A 310 -7.57 -5.77 3.52
C ILE A 310 -8.59 -4.77 3.04
N SER A 311 -8.26 -4.04 1.98
CA SER A 311 -9.11 -2.96 1.53
C SER A 311 -10.45 -3.50 1.00
N CYS A 312 -10.47 -4.73 0.48
CA CYS A 312 -11.69 -5.40 0.04
C CYS A 312 -12.28 -6.34 1.10
N HIS A 313 -11.42 -7.04 1.85
CA HIS A 313 -11.76 -8.16 2.75
C HIS A 313 -11.75 -7.80 4.24
N ASP A 314 -11.57 -6.53 4.61
CA ASP A 314 -11.74 -6.05 5.97
C ASP A 314 -13.05 -5.27 6.14
N GLY A 315 -13.81 -5.68 7.16
CA GLY A 315 -15.05 -5.02 7.55
C GLY A 315 -14.91 -4.08 8.73
N GLN A 316 -13.69 -3.91 9.28
CA GLN A 316 -13.40 -2.99 10.37
C GLN A 316 -12.92 -1.61 9.88
N SER A 317 -12.78 -1.41 8.56
CA SER A 317 -12.27 -0.17 7.94
C SER A 317 -13.08 1.12 8.22
N GLY A 318 -14.16 1.06 9.01
CA GLY A 318 -14.76 2.16 9.79
C GLY A 318 -15.44 3.30 9.03
N ALA A 319 -14.88 3.72 7.89
CA ALA A 319 -15.37 4.80 7.05
C ALA A 319 -16.33 4.34 5.96
N PHE A 320 -16.34 3.03 5.66
CA PHE A 320 -17.13 2.43 4.58
C PHE A 320 -17.95 1.26 5.11
N LEU A 321 -19.09 1.01 4.47
CA LEU A 321 -19.79 -0.26 4.67
C LEU A 321 -18.83 -1.41 4.29
N PRO A 322 -18.85 -2.53 5.02
CA PRO A 322 -18.09 -3.71 4.64
C PRO A 322 -18.48 -4.15 3.23
N ASN A 323 -17.50 -4.50 2.39
CA ASN A 323 -17.80 -4.94 1.02
C ASN A 323 -18.34 -6.37 1.01
N MET A 324 -17.90 -7.20 1.97
CA MET A 324 -18.36 -8.58 2.10
C MET A 324 -19.52 -8.63 3.07
N ILE A 325 -20.72 -8.47 2.53
CA ILE A 325 -21.97 -8.57 3.29
C ILE A 325 -22.89 -9.64 2.72
N THR A 326 -23.62 -10.30 3.61
CA THR A 326 -24.71 -11.22 3.23
C THR A 326 -26.00 -10.81 3.91
N ALA A 327 -27.13 -11.06 3.26
CA ALA A 327 -28.44 -10.92 3.88
C ALA A 327 -28.68 -12.06 4.89
N GLN A 328 -29.21 -11.71 6.04
CA GLN A 328 -29.72 -12.64 7.05
C GLN A 328 -31.08 -12.14 7.53
N GLY A 329 -32.16 -12.64 6.91
CA GLY A 329 -33.50 -12.10 7.09
C GLY A 329 -33.57 -10.64 6.61
N ASP A 330 -34.09 -9.75 7.47
CA ASP A 330 -34.15 -8.30 7.20
C ASP A 330 -32.85 -7.56 7.58
N SER A 331 -31.81 -8.28 8.00
CA SER A 331 -30.52 -7.72 8.42
C SER A 331 -29.40 -8.01 7.42
N VAL A 332 -28.36 -7.18 7.49
CA VAL A 332 -27.13 -7.35 6.72
C VAL A 332 -26.00 -7.70 7.68
N VAL A 333 -25.26 -8.77 7.39
CA VAL A 333 -24.15 -9.24 8.22
C VAL A 333 -22.85 -9.11 7.45
N ASN A 334 -21.84 -8.56 8.13
CA ASN A 334 -20.47 -8.51 7.65
C ASN A 334 -19.82 -9.90 7.74
N VAL A 335 -19.28 -10.39 6.63
CA VAL A 335 -18.57 -11.68 6.54
C VAL A 335 -17.12 -11.51 6.07
N SER A 336 -16.57 -10.31 6.24
CA SER A 336 -15.18 -9.98 5.93
C SER A 336 -14.23 -10.71 6.88
N PRO A 337 -13.31 -11.56 6.38
CA PRO A 337 -12.50 -12.42 7.24
C PRO A 337 -11.29 -11.73 7.86
N TYR A 338 -10.79 -10.64 7.27
CA TYR A 338 -9.45 -10.12 7.56
C TYR A 338 -9.27 -9.77 9.05
N GLY A 339 -10.17 -8.94 9.58
CA GLY A 339 -10.06 -8.47 10.96
C GLY A 339 -10.17 -9.56 12.03
N GLU A 340 -10.77 -10.72 11.74
CA GLU A 340 -10.78 -11.86 12.68
C GLU A 340 -9.57 -12.78 12.46
N TRP A 341 -9.24 -13.06 11.19
CA TRP A 341 -8.13 -13.93 10.83
C TRP A 341 -6.78 -13.36 11.25
N ARG A 342 -6.56 -12.05 11.06
CA ARG A 342 -5.24 -11.41 11.26
C ARG A 342 -4.73 -11.56 12.69
N TRP A 343 -5.64 -11.56 13.67
CA TRP A 343 -5.35 -11.72 15.09
C TRP A 343 -5.49 -13.16 15.61
N SER A 344 -5.78 -14.11 14.73
CA SER A 344 -5.85 -15.53 15.07
C SER A 344 -4.46 -16.15 15.17
N MET A 345 -4.38 -17.37 15.74
CA MET A 345 -3.15 -18.17 15.72
C MET A 345 -2.62 -18.40 14.29
N MET A 346 -3.50 -18.40 13.29
CA MET A 346 -3.11 -18.60 11.88
C MET A 346 -2.41 -17.36 11.32
N GLY A 347 -3.02 -16.18 11.50
CA GLY A 347 -2.43 -14.91 11.07
C GLY A 347 -1.17 -14.51 11.84
N LEU A 348 -1.01 -15.03 13.06
CA LEU A 348 0.18 -14.80 13.89
C LEU A 348 1.23 -15.91 13.80
N ALA A 349 0.98 -17.00 13.05
CA ALA A 349 1.83 -18.19 13.05
C ALA A 349 3.31 -17.90 12.70
N GLY A 350 3.55 -16.94 11.81
CA GLY A 350 4.89 -16.51 11.40
C GLY A 350 5.64 -15.65 12.41
N ARG A 351 4.94 -15.23 13.47
CA ARG A 351 5.41 -14.32 14.54
C ARG A 351 5.17 -14.87 15.94
N ASP A 352 4.65 -16.09 16.06
CA ASP A 352 4.25 -16.69 17.32
C ASP A 352 5.48 -17.02 18.19
N PRO A 353 5.70 -16.34 19.32
CA PRO A 353 6.88 -16.60 20.16
C PRO A 353 6.92 -18.01 20.73
N ILE A 354 5.78 -18.69 20.88
CA ILE A 354 5.72 -20.08 21.35
C ILE A 354 6.29 -21.01 20.27
N PHE A 355 5.92 -20.77 19.00
CA PHE A 355 6.49 -21.50 17.87
C PHE A 355 8.01 -21.32 17.80
N PHE A 356 8.53 -20.10 17.93
CA PHE A 356 9.98 -19.89 17.88
C PHE A 356 10.71 -20.55 19.05
N ALA A 357 10.15 -20.55 20.26
CA ALA A 357 10.71 -21.27 21.40
C ALA A 357 10.73 -22.79 21.18
N GLN A 358 9.68 -23.36 20.56
CA GLN A 358 9.66 -24.77 20.18
C GLN A 358 10.72 -25.05 19.10
N LEU A 359 10.81 -24.21 18.06
CA LEU A 359 11.80 -24.34 17.00
C LEU A 359 13.24 -24.33 17.54
N GLU A 360 13.55 -23.44 18.48
CA GLU A 360 14.82 -23.41 19.19
C GLU A 360 15.09 -24.70 19.95
N SER A 361 14.10 -25.22 20.66
CA SER A 361 14.20 -26.49 21.40
C SER A 361 14.47 -27.67 20.47
N GLU A 362 13.75 -27.78 19.36
CA GLU A 362 13.95 -28.83 18.35
C GLU A 362 15.36 -28.79 17.75
N LYS A 363 15.85 -27.59 17.38
CA LYS A 363 17.23 -27.42 16.89
C LYS A 363 18.27 -27.82 17.94
N ALA A 364 18.03 -27.53 19.21
CA ALA A 364 18.96 -27.84 20.31
C ALA A 364 19.01 -29.35 20.61
N ILE A 365 17.86 -30.01 20.62
CA ILE A 365 17.74 -31.47 20.83
C ILE A 365 18.32 -32.23 19.63
N HIS A 366 18.07 -31.76 18.42
CA HIS A 366 18.49 -32.39 17.16
C HIS A 366 19.63 -31.63 16.47
N ASN A 367 20.69 -31.32 17.24
CA ASN A 367 21.82 -30.50 16.79
C ASN A 367 22.84 -31.21 15.86
N GLN A 368 22.60 -32.47 15.52
CA GLN A 368 23.51 -33.27 14.70
C GLN A 368 23.40 -32.96 13.20
N LYS A 369 24.56 -32.86 12.53
CA LYS A 369 24.68 -32.69 11.08
C LYS A 369 23.86 -31.48 10.59
N ASN A 370 23.11 -31.65 9.50
CA ASN A 370 22.29 -30.60 8.89
C ASN A 370 20.84 -30.56 9.42
N LEU A 371 20.50 -31.38 10.42
CA LEU A 371 19.13 -31.47 10.94
C LEU A 371 18.58 -30.13 11.44
N PRO A 372 19.34 -29.25 12.12
CA PRO A 372 18.82 -27.95 12.53
C PRO A 372 18.31 -27.11 11.36
N ASN A 373 18.95 -27.19 10.19
CA ASN A 373 18.51 -26.46 9.00
C ASN A 373 17.30 -27.13 8.35
N THR A 374 17.27 -28.47 8.30
CA THR A 374 16.12 -29.23 7.78
C THR A 374 14.86 -29.02 8.64
N ILE A 375 15.02 -28.97 9.96
CA ILE A 375 13.93 -28.70 10.92
C ILE A 375 13.34 -27.32 10.67
N GLN A 376 14.18 -26.27 10.60
CA GLN A 376 13.70 -24.92 10.27
C GLN A 376 12.90 -24.91 8.97
N ASN A 377 13.46 -25.47 7.90
CA ASN A 377 12.81 -25.51 6.60
C ASN A 377 11.46 -26.25 6.61
N LEU A 378 11.36 -27.33 7.39
CA LEU A 378 10.12 -28.09 7.58
C LEU A 378 9.11 -27.31 8.41
N CYS A 379 9.51 -26.76 9.56
CA CYS A 379 8.60 -26.01 10.42
C CYS A 379 8.01 -24.78 9.69
N PHE A 380 8.84 -24.07 8.91
CA PHE A 380 8.38 -22.93 8.12
C PHE A 380 7.50 -23.32 6.92
N SER A 381 7.44 -24.58 6.48
CA SER A 381 6.44 -24.99 5.48
C SER A 381 5.00 -24.96 6.03
N CYS A 382 4.83 -24.84 7.36
CA CYS A 382 3.54 -24.71 8.03
C CYS A 382 3.35 -23.35 8.72
N HIS A 383 4.39 -22.79 9.36
CA HIS A 383 4.24 -21.54 10.14
C HIS A 383 4.58 -20.26 9.36
N GLY A 384 5.40 -20.35 8.31
CA GLY A 384 5.81 -19.23 7.45
C GLY A 384 5.65 -19.60 5.97
N VAL A 385 4.48 -20.19 5.66
CA VAL A 385 4.20 -20.98 4.45
C VAL A 385 4.61 -20.26 3.17
N MET A 386 4.16 -19.02 2.98
CA MET A 386 4.38 -18.28 1.73
C MET A 386 5.86 -17.95 1.54
N GLY A 387 6.55 -17.53 2.60
CA GLY A 387 7.98 -17.20 2.53
C GLY A 387 8.84 -18.41 2.22
N GLN A 388 8.58 -19.53 2.89
CA GLN A 388 9.27 -20.79 2.65
C GLN A 388 9.03 -21.29 1.22
N ARG A 389 7.78 -21.30 0.76
CA ARG A 389 7.44 -21.78 -0.58
C ARG A 389 7.99 -20.88 -1.67
N GLN A 390 7.86 -19.56 -1.53
CA GLN A 390 8.42 -18.63 -2.49
C GLN A 390 9.95 -18.75 -2.58
N PHE A 391 10.63 -19.00 -1.45
CA PHE A 391 12.06 -19.30 -1.46
C PHE A 391 12.39 -20.55 -2.28
N HIS A 392 11.64 -21.65 -2.13
CA HIS A 392 11.89 -22.88 -2.92
C HIS A 392 11.52 -22.76 -4.39
N ILE A 393 10.54 -21.92 -4.72
CA ILE A 393 10.22 -21.58 -6.12
C ILE A 393 11.41 -20.86 -6.77
N ASP A 394 11.99 -19.88 -6.06
CA ASP A 394 13.10 -19.08 -6.58
C ASP A 394 14.45 -19.83 -6.52
N TYR A 395 14.62 -20.73 -5.55
CA TYR A 395 15.81 -21.57 -5.32
C TYR A 395 15.47 -23.06 -5.41
N ASN A 396 15.19 -23.54 -6.62
CA ASN A 396 14.80 -24.92 -6.88
C ASN A 396 16.00 -25.90 -6.83
N SER A 397 16.59 -26.06 -5.65
CA SER A 397 17.63 -27.05 -5.36
C SER A 397 17.30 -27.75 -4.04
N PRO A 398 17.47 -29.08 -3.95
CA PRO A 398 17.21 -29.84 -2.73
C PRO A 398 18.11 -29.44 -1.54
N ASP A 399 19.24 -28.76 -1.82
CA ASP A 399 20.16 -28.26 -0.79
C ASP A 399 19.78 -26.86 -0.27
N SER A 400 18.86 -26.17 -0.95
CA SER A 400 18.37 -24.86 -0.51
C SER A 400 17.40 -25.05 0.64
N LEU A 401 17.71 -24.49 1.81
CA LEU A 401 16.87 -24.60 3.00
C LEU A 401 16.47 -23.22 3.47
N PHE A 402 15.17 -23.02 3.67
CA PHE A 402 14.66 -21.83 4.31
C PHE A 402 15.00 -21.88 5.80
N LYS A 403 15.61 -20.81 6.31
CA LYS A 403 16.10 -20.72 7.69
C LYS A 403 15.43 -19.57 8.42
N GLU A 404 15.37 -19.69 9.73
CA GLU A 404 14.78 -18.70 10.63
C GLU A 404 15.36 -17.30 10.44
N GLU A 405 16.67 -17.20 10.17
CA GLU A 405 17.33 -15.93 9.90
C GLU A 405 16.63 -15.12 8.81
N ILE A 406 16.08 -15.78 7.77
CA ILE A 406 15.36 -15.13 6.66
C ILE A 406 14.12 -14.39 7.16
N VAL A 407 13.45 -14.88 8.22
CA VAL A 407 12.26 -14.24 8.79
C VAL A 407 12.57 -12.87 9.36
N TYR A 408 13.81 -12.60 9.76
CA TYR A 408 14.21 -11.30 10.30
C TYR A 408 14.65 -10.29 9.23
N HIS A 409 14.69 -10.69 7.96
CA HIS A 409 15.04 -9.79 6.86
C HIS A 409 13.86 -8.87 6.48
N SER A 410 14.11 -7.57 6.48
CA SER A 410 13.21 -6.54 5.94
C SER A 410 13.93 -5.47 5.10
N GLY A 411 15.27 -5.48 5.04
CA GLY A 411 16.06 -4.49 4.30
C GLY A 411 16.48 -3.29 5.14
N LYS A 412 17.20 -2.34 4.53
CA LYS A 412 17.58 -1.10 5.23
C LYS A 412 16.31 -0.30 5.49
N ASP A 413 16.03 -0.01 6.77
CA ASP A 413 14.81 0.67 7.22
C ASP A 413 13.50 -0.02 6.76
N GLY A 414 13.58 -1.31 6.44
CA GLY A 414 12.49 -2.29 6.35
C GLY A 414 11.61 -2.33 5.09
N TYR A 415 11.78 -1.43 4.10
CA TYR A 415 10.90 -1.39 2.92
C TYR A 415 11.59 -1.78 1.59
N ASP A 416 12.86 -2.21 1.63
CA ASP A 416 13.63 -2.56 0.42
C ASP A 416 13.31 -3.99 -0.07
N MET A 417 12.30 -4.15 -0.92
CA MET A 417 11.94 -5.45 -1.50
C MET A 417 12.83 -5.89 -2.68
N THR A 418 13.87 -5.12 -3.04
CA THR A 418 14.78 -5.49 -4.15
C THR A 418 15.66 -6.68 -3.80
N LYS A 419 15.88 -6.94 -2.50
CA LYS A 419 16.62 -8.10 -2.02
C LYS A 419 15.66 -9.27 -1.78
N PRO A 420 15.85 -10.43 -2.42
CA PRO A 420 14.90 -11.54 -2.35
C PRO A 420 14.57 -12.01 -0.92
N TYR A 421 15.55 -12.01 -0.01
CA TYR A 421 15.33 -12.44 1.37
C TYR A 421 14.35 -11.55 2.15
N ASN A 422 14.26 -10.26 1.83
CA ASN A 422 13.30 -9.36 2.48
C ASN A 422 11.86 -9.74 2.10
N LYS A 423 11.63 -10.06 0.82
CA LYS A 423 10.35 -10.60 0.32
C LYS A 423 9.97 -11.89 1.03
N TYR A 424 10.91 -12.84 1.17
CA TYR A 424 10.58 -14.10 1.83
C TYR A 424 10.32 -13.93 3.32
N GLY A 425 11.07 -13.03 3.98
CA GLY A 425 10.82 -12.68 5.37
C GLY A 425 9.43 -12.09 5.58
N ALA A 426 9.03 -11.12 4.76
CA ALA A 426 7.70 -10.52 4.79
C ALA A 426 6.58 -11.55 4.60
N LEU A 427 6.70 -12.39 3.56
CA LEU A 427 5.75 -13.47 3.30
C LEU A 427 5.69 -14.51 4.43
N ALA A 428 6.80 -14.79 5.10
CA ALA A 428 6.82 -15.73 6.22
C ALA A 428 6.16 -15.14 7.48
N ARG A 429 6.37 -13.84 7.73
CA ARG A 429 5.83 -13.14 8.91
C ARG A 429 4.32 -12.90 8.85
N ASP A 430 3.75 -12.85 7.64
CA ASP A 430 2.30 -12.80 7.40
C ASP A 430 1.57 -14.12 7.78
N GLY A 431 2.33 -15.14 8.20
CA GLY A 431 1.80 -16.36 8.82
C GLY A 431 1.12 -17.31 7.83
N ILE A 432 0.07 -18.00 8.31
CA ILE A 432 -0.79 -18.81 7.46
C ILE A 432 -1.84 -17.90 6.85
N SER A 433 -1.45 -17.27 5.74
CA SER A 433 -2.14 -16.15 5.10
C SER A 433 -3.16 -16.55 4.04
N CYS A 434 -3.95 -15.57 3.60
CA CYS A 434 -5.00 -15.71 2.60
C CYS A 434 -4.52 -16.52 1.39
N MET A 435 -3.41 -16.13 0.76
CA MET A 435 -2.92 -16.85 -0.43
C MET A 435 -2.32 -18.22 -0.10
N SER A 436 -1.94 -18.50 1.15
CA SER A 436 -1.55 -19.87 1.54
C SER A 436 -2.74 -20.82 1.44
N CYS A 437 -3.92 -20.40 1.91
CA CYS A 437 -5.13 -21.21 1.93
C CYS A 437 -5.88 -21.18 0.60
N HIS A 438 -6.05 -19.99 0.02
CA HIS A 438 -6.83 -19.77 -1.20
C HIS A 438 -6.12 -20.24 -2.48
N GLN A 439 -4.85 -20.64 -2.40
CA GLN A 439 -4.16 -21.29 -3.51
C GLN A 439 -4.05 -22.80 -3.36
N ILE A 440 -4.48 -23.42 -2.25
CA ILE A 440 -4.43 -24.87 -2.11
C ILE A 440 -5.31 -25.52 -3.17
N ILE A 441 -4.74 -26.46 -3.93
CA ILE A 441 -5.47 -27.24 -4.93
C ILE A 441 -5.60 -28.70 -4.48
N ASP A 442 -6.74 -29.30 -4.80
CA ASP A 442 -6.93 -30.74 -4.66
C ASP A 442 -6.23 -31.47 -5.82
N ASP A 443 -5.08 -32.07 -5.53
CA ASP A 443 -4.30 -32.89 -6.45
C ASP A 443 -4.55 -34.40 -6.26
N GLY A 444 -5.60 -34.77 -5.51
CA GLY A 444 -6.00 -36.15 -5.24
C GLY A 444 -5.14 -36.87 -4.18
N LYS A 445 -4.20 -36.18 -3.53
CA LYS A 445 -3.40 -36.74 -2.42
C LYS A 445 -4.23 -36.92 -1.16
N SER A 446 -3.91 -37.93 -0.38
CA SER A 446 -4.53 -38.15 0.93
C SER A 446 -4.07 -37.10 1.96
N LEU A 447 -4.87 -36.86 3.00
CA LEU A 447 -4.51 -35.95 4.08
C LEU A 447 -3.13 -36.28 4.70
N LYS A 448 -2.81 -37.57 4.86
CA LYS A 448 -1.53 -38.05 5.37
C LYS A 448 -0.33 -37.61 4.52
N GLU A 449 -0.53 -37.45 3.22
CA GLU A 449 0.53 -37.01 2.31
C GLU A 449 0.77 -35.50 2.38
N ILE A 450 -0.22 -34.72 2.82
CA ILE A 450 -0.18 -33.25 2.83
C ILE A 450 -0.11 -32.63 4.24
N GLU A 451 -0.40 -33.39 5.32
CA GLU A 451 -0.40 -32.93 6.72
C GLU A 451 0.96 -32.41 7.22
N THR A 452 2.02 -32.65 6.45
CA THR A 452 3.38 -32.11 6.68
C THR A 452 3.66 -30.82 5.89
N GLY A 453 2.62 -30.08 5.51
CA GLY A 453 2.73 -28.85 4.72
C GLY A 453 3.05 -29.10 3.24
N LYS A 454 2.80 -30.32 2.72
CA LYS A 454 3.15 -30.77 1.36
C LYS A 454 1.99 -30.71 0.36
N PHE A 455 1.05 -29.80 0.57
CA PHE A 455 -0.05 -29.54 -0.37
C PHE A 455 0.45 -28.80 -1.62
N ALA A 456 -0.22 -29.03 -2.76
CA ALA A 456 0.03 -28.28 -3.98
C ALA A 456 -0.66 -26.91 -3.94
N VAL A 457 -0.15 -25.96 -4.73
CA VAL A 457 -0.75 -24.64 -4.90
C VAL A 457 -1.02 -24.34 -6.38
N SER A 458 -2.01 -23.49 -6.65
CA SER A 458 -2.37 -22.98 -7.97
C SER A 458 -1.27 -22.11 -8.60
N ALA A 459 -1.44 -21.71 -9.86
CA ALA A 459 -0.49 -20.82 -10.52
C ALA A 459 -0.53 -19.38 -9.95
N PRO A 460 0.52 -18.55 -10.15
CA PRO A 460 0.48 -17.14 -9.76
C PRO A 460 -0.75 -16.41 -10.30
N GLY A 461 -1.44 -15.68 -9.43
CA GLY A 461 -2.68 -14.95 -9.77
C GLY A 461 -3.96 -15.79 -9.73
N GLU A 462 -3.89 -17.12 -9.61
CA GLU A 462 -5.07 -17.96 -9.44
C GLU A 462 -5.39 -18.11 -7.95
N VAL A 463 -6.46 -17.46 -7.48
CA VAL A 463 -6.87 -17.46 -6.06
C VAL A 463 -8.33 -17.91 -5.96
N HIS A 464 -8.59 -18.94 -5.15
CA HIS A 464 -9.89 -19.60 -5.06
C HIS A 464 -10.65 -19.14 -3.82
N GLY A 465 -11.82 -18.54 -3.99
CA GLY A 465 -12.75 -18.22 -2.89
C GLY A 465 -13.70 -19.38 -2.56
N PRO A 466 -14.34 -19.37 -1.38
CA PRO A 466 -15.33 -20.39 -1.00
C PRO A 466 -16.69 -20.22 -1.72
N PHE A 467 -16.86 -19.14 -2.50
CA PHE A 467 -18.10 -18.79 -3.15
C PHE A 467 -18.02 -19.09 -4.65
N GLU A 468 -19.08 -19.67 -5.20
CA GLU A 468 -19.22 -19.87 -6.65
C GLU A 468 -19.46 -18.53 -7.35
N ASN A 469 -18.80 -18.30 -8.49
CA ASN A 469 -18.95 -17.12 -9.34
C ASN A 469 -18.83 -15.78 -8.60
N PRO A 470 -17.72 -15.52 -7.87
CA PRO A 470 -17.53 -14.23 -7.23
C PRO A 470 -17.49 -13.11 -8.30
N PRO A 471 -17.99 -11.89 -7.99
CA PRO A 471 -17.87 -10.76 -8.90
C PRO A 471 -16.40 -10.53 -9.28
N ILE A 472 -16.09 -10.56 -10.58
CA ILE A 472 -14.73 -10.56 -11.13
C ILE A 472 -14.12 -9.16 -11.34
N HIS A 473 -14.82 -8.07 -11.02
CA HIS A 473 -14.46 -6.72 -11.48
C HIS A 473 -13.59 -5.88 -10.53
N ALA A 474 -12.83 -6.48 -9.63
CA ALA A 474 -11.97 -5.69 -8.74
C ALA A 474 -10.55 -5.47 -9.30
N MET A 475 -10.05 -6.30 -10.22
CA MET A 475 -8.62 -6.31 -10.61
C MET A 475 -8.35 -6.70 -12.08
N ASP A 476 -9.40 -6.81 -12.92
CA ASP A 476 -9.27 -7.13 -14.37
C ASP A 476 -9.08 -5.88 -15.23
#